data_AF-A0A936XJW0-F1
#
_entry.id   AF-A0A936XJW0-F1
#
_cell.length_a   1.000
_cell.length_b   1.000
_cell.length_c   1.000
_cell.angle_alpha   90.00
_cell.angle_beta   90.00
_cell.angle_gamma   90.00
#
_symmetry.space_group_name_H-M   'P 1'
#
loop_
_entity.id
_entity.type
_entity.pdbx_description
1 polymer ?
#
loop_
_entity_poly.entity_id
_entity_poly.type
_entity_poly.pdbx_seq_one_letter_code
_entity_poly.pdbx_strand_id
1 'polypeptide(L)'
;MRKFLLASLLALSFFTGHSQVKNKVKLQAMYDSIKAAGIREPAFVMGQCIQETGWMACKQCCLRYHNLFGFYIKGNKCKKFSSDEECIKYYKTWQDKRYPKWAAKHPKGTYYDFLKHAGYATGDKYTRELKPKVEWVKKNLIL
;
A
#
# COMPACT_ATOMS: atom_id res chain seq x y z
N MET A 1 -17.76 -15.43 54.37
CA MET A 1 -16.66 -15.46 53.37
C MET A 1 -16.90 -16.57 52.36
N ARG A 2 -17.17 -16.22 51.09
CA ARG A 2 -16.76 -16.91 49.85
C ARG A 2 -17.61 -16.37 48.70
N LYS A 3 -17.03 -15.47 47.91
CA LYS A 3 -17.59 -15.01 46.64
C LYS A 3 -17.31 -16.10 45.60
N PHE A 4 -18.35 -16.63 44.96
CA PHE A 4 -18.19 -17.45 43.77
C PHE A 4 -17.78 -16.55 42.60
N LEU A 5 -16.57 -16.73 42.10
CA LEU A 5 -16.13 -16.13 40.83
C LEU A 5 -16.47 -17.11 39.71
N LEU A 6 -17.49 -16.79 38.91
CA LEU A 6 -17.70 -17.42 37.61
C LEU A 6 -16.60 -16.91 36.66
N ALA A 7 -15.63 -17.75 36.35
CA ALA A 7 -14.69 -17.52 35.25
C ALA A 7 -15.38 -17.90 33.94
N SER A 8 -15.95 -16.90 33.25
CA SER A 8 -16.39 -17.03 31.87
C SER A 8 -15.15 -17.02 30.96
N LEU A 9 -14.73 -18.21 30.52
CA LEU A 9 -13.77 -18.39 29.43
C LEU A 9 -14.38 -17.84 28.13
N LEU A 10 -14.04 -16.60 27.79
CA LEU A 10 -14.34 -16.03 26.48
C LEU A 10 -13.39 -16.69 25.47
N ALA A 11 -13.85 -17.75 24.80
CA ALA A 11 -13.16 -18.33 23.66
C ALA A 11 -13.20 -17.32 22.50
N LEU A 12 -12.18 -16.46 22.40
CA LEU A 12 -11.92 -15.62 21.23
C LEU A 12 -11.66 -16.53 20.04
N SER A 13 -12.71 -16.80 19.26
CA SER A 13 -12.63 -17.53 18.01
C SER A 13 -11.81 -16.69 17.03
N PHE A 14 -10.58 -17.12 16.77
CA PHE A 14 -9.74 -16.58 15.71
C PHE A 14 -10.40 -16.87 14.35
N PHE A 15 -11.22 -15.96 13.83
CA PHE A 15 -11.58 -15.92 12.41
C PHE A 15 -10.40 -15.42 11.58
N THR A 16 -9.29 -16.16 11.56
CA THR A 16 -8.14 -15.87 10.68
C THR A 16 -7.76 -17.16 9.96
N GLY A 17 -8.31 -17.39 8.77
CA GLY A 17 -7.91 -18.57 7.99
C GLY A 17 -8.22 -18.50 6.50
N HIS A 18 -9.43 -18.07 6.11
CA HIS A 18 -9.84 -18.20 4.70
C HIS A 18 -9.80 -16.89 3.89
N SER A 19 -10.07 -15.73 4.51
CA SER A 19 -10.02 -14.43 3.81
C SER A 19 -8.58 -13.97 3.52
N GLN A 20 -7.63 -14.31 4.39
CA GLN A 20 -6.22 -13.94 4.25
C GLN A 20 -5.52 -14.66 3.09
N VAL A 21 -5.88 -15.93 2.81
CA VAL A 21 -5.28 -16.73 1.73
C VAL A 21 -5.72 -16.24 0.35
N LYS A 22 -7.01 -15.95 0.15
CA LYS A 22 -7.52 -15.44 -1.14
C LYS A 22 -6.94 -14.07 -1.50
N ASN A 23 -6.69 -13.22 -0.50
CA ASN A 23 -6.12 -11.91 -0.74
C ASN A 23 -4.65 -12.02 -1.18
N LYS A 24 -3.90 -13.00 -0.67
CA LYS A 24 -2.47 -13.16 -0.99
C LYS A 24 -2.20 -13.37 -2.48
N VAL A 25 -2.98 -14.21 -3.18
CA VAL A 25 -2.82 -14.43 -4.64
C VAL A 25 -3.05 -13.15 -5.43
N LYS A 26 -4.10 -12.40 -5.09
CA LYS A 26 -4.41 -11.11 -5.71
C LYS A 26 -3.29 -10.08 -5.46
N LEU A 27 -2.80 -10.01 -4.22
CA LEU A 27 -1.69 -9.14 -3.83
C LEU A 27 -0.39 -9.52 -4.55
N GLN A 28 -0.13 -10.81 -4.73
CA GLN A 28 1.04 -11.29 -5.49
C GLN A 28 0.94 -10.87 -6.97
N ALA A 29 -0.21 -11.10 -7.63
CA ALA A 29 -0.40 -10.69 -9.02
C ALA A 29 -0.24 -9.17 -9.23
N MET A 30 -0.72 -8.37 -8.26
CA MET A 30 -0.52 -6.92 -8.27
C MET A 30 0.96 -6.55 -8.08
N TYR A 31 1.64 -7.22 -7.15
CA TYR A 31 3.08 -7.02 -6.92
C TYR A 31 3.90 -7.37 -8.15
N ASP A 32 3.57 -8.46 -8.84
CA ASP A 32 4.23 -8.87 -10.08
C ASP A 32 4.00 -7.87 -11.21
N SER A 33 2.79 -7.30 -11.32
CA SER A 33 2.50 -6.20 -12.27
C SER A 33 3.32 -4.94 -11.97
N ILE A 34 3.49 -4.58 -10.69
CA ILE A 34 4.34 -3.45 -10.26
C ILE A 34 5.80 -3.71 -10.64
N LYS A 35 6.32 -4.93 -10.39
CA LYS A 35 7.68 -5.34 -10.77
C LYS A 35 7.87 -5.30 -12.29
N ALA A 36 6.93 -5.88 -13.05
CA ALA A 36 6.97 -5.94 -14.51
C ALA A 36 7.00 -4.55 -15.16
N ALA A 37 6.35 -3.55 -14.53
CA ALA A 37 6.40 -2.16 -14.99
C ALA A 37 7.74 -1.45 -14.72
N GLY A 38 8.71 -2.12 -14.08
CA GLY A 38 10.02 -1.56 -13.75
C GLY A 38 9.98 -0.44 -12.70
N ILE A 39 8.93 -0.40 -11.88
CA ILE A 39 8.78 0.60 -10.82
C ILE A 39 9.87 0.36 -9.75
N ARG A 40 10.57 1.43 -9.38
CA ARG A 40 11.59 1.39 -8.32
C ARG A 40 10.94 1.16 -6.96
N GLU A 41 11.64 0.45 -6.08
CA GLU A 41 11.16 0.11 -4.74
C GLU A 41 9.78 -0.58 -4.76
N PRO A 42 9.61 -1.69 -5.50
CA PRO A 42 8.29 -2.29 -5.73
C PRO A 42 7.60 -2.71 -4.42
N ALA A 43 8.36 -3.10 -3.40
CA ALA A 43 7.80 -3.44 -2.08
C ALA A 43 7.16 -2.22 -1.39
N PHE A 44 7.74 -1.03 -1.55
CA PHE A 44 7.15 0.22 -1.07
C PHE A 44 5.86 0.54 -1.82
N VAL A 45 5.89 0.43 -3.15
CA VAL A 45 4.74 0.75 -4.00
C VAL A 45 3.58 -0.21 -3.76
N MET A 46 3.88 -1.49 -3.50
CA MET A 46 2.85 -2.45 -3.08
C MET A 46 2.31 -2.15 -1.67
N GLY A 47 3.17 -1.70 -0.74
CA GLY A 47 2.74 -1.21 0.56
C GLY A 47 1.78 -0.01 0.45
N GLN A 48 2.04 0.91 -0.48
CA GLN A 48 1.14 2.02 -0.81
C GLN A 48 -0.18 1.46 -1.36
N CYS A 49 -0.14 0.52 -2.31
CA CYS A 49 -1.35 -0.12 -2.81
C CYS A 49 -2.21 -0.71 -1.69
N ILE A 50 -1.60 -1.44 -0.75
CA ILE A 50 -2.31 -2.01 0.40
C ILE A 50 -2.95 -0.91 1.27
N GLN A 51 -2.22 0.18 1.55
CA GLN A 51 -2.72 1.32 2.33
C GLN A 51 -3.93 1.96 1.67
N GLU A 52 -3.82 2.33 0.39
CA GLU A 52 -4.83 3.12 -0.33
C GLU A 52 -6.08 2.31 -0.65
N THR A 53 -5.93 1.00 -0.81
CA THR A 53 -7.01 0.10 -1.26
C THR A 53 -7.58 -0.76 -0.14
N GLY A 54 -7.09 -0.61 1.10
CA GLY A 54 -7.45 -1.47 2.22
C GLY A 54 -7.24 -2.95 1.85
N TRP A 55 -6.00 -3.31 1.50
CA TRP A 55 -5.63 -4.67 1.06
C TRP A 55 -6.42 -5.13 -0.17
N MET A 56 -6.58 -4.27 -1.18
CA MET A 56 -7.31 -4.55 -2.43
C MET A 56 -8.76 -5.06 -2.24
N ALA A 57 -9.38 -4.75 -1.10
CA ALA A 57 -10.71 -5.21 -0.73
C ALA A 57 -11.73 -4.06 -0.58
N CYS A 58 -11.26 -2.82 -0.57
CA CYS A 58 -12.12 -1.66 -0.33
C CYS A 58 -13.05 -1.36 -1.51
N LYS A 59 -14.36 -1.36 -1.26
CA LYS A 59 -15.40 -1.08 -2.28
C LYS A 59 -15.78 0.41 -2.38
N GLN A 60 -15.51 1.23 -1.35
CA GLN A 60 -15.97 2.62 -1.25
C GLN A 60 -14.86 3.68 -1.37
N CYS A 61 -13.61 3.29 -1.61
CA CYS A 61 -12.46 4.19 -1.82
C CYS A 61 -12.13 4.35 -3.30
N CYS A 62 -11.00 4.99 -3.60
CA CYS A 62 -10.54 5.26 -4.97
C CYS A 62 -10.26 3.99 -5.80
N LEU A 63 -10.19 2.79 -5.17
CA LEU A 63 -10.05 1.51 -5.89
C LEU A 63 -11.14 1.31 -6.95
N ARG A 64 -12.37 1.80 -6.72
CA ARG A 64 -13.47 1.73 -7.71
C ARG A 64 -13.19 2.48 -9.02
N TYR A 65 -12.15 3.31 -9.04
CA TYR A 65 -11.70 4.09 -10.19
C TYR A 65 -10.33 3.61 -10.71
N HIS A 66 -9.96 2.36 -10.40
CA HIS A 66 -8.64 1.80 -10.70
C HIS A 66 -7.47 2.61 -10.13
N ASN A 67 -7.71 3.39 -9.09
CA ASN A 67 -6.69 4.22 -8.47
C ASN A 67 -6.05 3.46 -7.31
N LEU A 68 -5.04 2.68 -7.66
CA LEU A 68 -4.30 1.80 -6.78
C LEU A 68 -3.42 2.57 -5.77
N PHE A 69 -3.07 3.82 -6.09
CA PHE A 69 -2.01 4.57 -5.40
C PHE A 69 -2.49 5.90 -4.81
N GLY A 70 -3.80 6.13 -4.74
CA GLY A 70 -4.34 7.31 -4.06
C GLY A 70 -3.99 8.65 -4.73
N PHE A 71 -3.82 8.68 -6.06
CA PHE A 71 -3.56 9.94 -6.75
C PHE A 71 -4.81 10.83 -6.75
N TYR A 72 -4.67 12.10 -6.37
CA TYR A 72 -5.75 13.08 -6.38
C TYR A 72 -5.60 14.09 -7.52
N ILE A 73 -6.73 14.63 -7.98
CA ILE A 73 -6.82 15.78 -8.89
C ILE A 73 -7.41 17.00 -8.16
N LYS A 74 -7.47 18.14 -8.85
CA LYS A 74 -8.00 19.40 -8.31
C LYS A 74 -9.37 19.18 -7.62
N GLY A 75 -9.49 19.70 -6.40
CA GLY A 75 -10.70 19.56 -5.58
C GLY A 75 -10.78 18.24 -4.80
N ASN A 76 -9.63 17.62 -4.45
CA ASN A 76 -9.55 16.41 -3.63
C ASN A 76 -10.36 15.21 -4.15
N LYS A 77 -10.50 15.12 -5.48
CA LYS A 77 -11.17 13.99 -6.13
C LYS A 77 -10.15 12.92 -6.49
N CYS A 78 -10.49 11.65 -6.27
CA CYS A 78 -9.69 10.54 -6.78
C CYS A 78 -9.46 10.73 -8.28
N LYS A 79 -8.21 10.65 -8.73
CA LYS A 79 -7.91 10.46 -10.14
C LYS A 79 -8.55 9.14 -10.59
N LYS A 80 -9.20 9.15 -11.75
CA LYS A 80 -9.77 7.96 -12.37
C LYS A 80 -8.81 7.40 -13.41
N PHE A 81 -8.71 6.09 -13.45
CA PHE A 81 -8.00 5.31 -14.46
C PHE A 81 -8.99 4.35 -15.11
N SER A 82 -8.75 4.03 -16.37
CA SER A 82 -9.51 3.05 -17.16
C SER A 82 -9.18 1.61 -16.77
N SER A 83 -7.98 1.37 -16.23
CA SER A 83 -7.52 0.05 -15.78
C SER A 83 -6.45 0.17 -14.69
N ASP A 84 -6.22 -0.94 -13.99
CA ASP A 84 -5.11 -1.08 -13.04
C ASP A 84 -3.76 -0.85 -13.73
N GLU A 85 -3.61 -1.35 -14.97
CA GLU A 85 -2.42 -1.16 -15.80
C GLU A 85 -2.14 0.32 -16.11
N GLU A 86 -3.19 1.10 -16.43
CA GLU A 86 -3.04 2.54 -16.65
C GLU A 86 -2.56 3.25 -15.38
N CYS A 87 -3.07 2.85 -14.21
CA CYS A 87 -2.63 3.39 -12.93
C CYS A 87 -1.16 3.06 -12.63
N ILE A 88 -0.73 1.83 -12.92
CA ILE A 88 0.67 1.38 -12.79
C ILE A 88 1.59 2.18 -13.73
N LYS A 89 1.22 2.31 -15.01
CA LYS A 89 1.95 3.11 -15.99
C LYS A 89 2.06 4.58 -15.57
N TYR A 90 0.99 5.13 -15.00
CA TYR A 90 0.98 6.48 -14.47
C TYR A 90 1.94 6.64 -13.28
N TYR A 91 1.94 5.71 -12.32
CA TYR A 91 2.88 5.73 -11.20
C TYR A 91 4.32 5.68 -11.70
N LYS A 92 4.64 4.76 -12.61
CA LYS A 92 5.98 4.66 -13.23
C LYS A 92 6.42 5.98 -13.85
N THR A 93 5.56 6.58 -14.66
CA THR A 93 5.83 7.89 -15.30
C THR A 93 6.01 9.00 -14.25
N TRP A 94 5.19 8.99 -13.20
CA TRP A 94 5.29 9.95 -12.09
C TRP A 94 6.63 9.80 -11.35
N GLN A 95 7.08 8.57 -11.10
CA GLN A 95 8.32 8.23 -10.42
C GLN A 95 9.53 8.59 -11.27
N ASP A 96 9.57 8.20 -12.55
CA ASP A 96 10.70 8.47 -13.45
C ASP A 96 10.99 9.96 -13.62
N LYS A 97 9.95 10.79 -13.62
CA LYS A 97 10.09 12.24 -13.75
C LYS A 97 10.69 12.90 -12.51
N ARG A 98 10.61 12.25 -11.34
CA ARG A 98 10.92 12.87 -10.03
C ARG A 98 12.09 12.22 -9.32
N TYR A 99 12.09 10.89 -9.25
CA TYR A 99 13.04 10.13 -8.45
C TYR A 99 14.51 10.36 -8.86
N PRO A 100 14.91 10.31 -10.15
CA PRO A 100 16.31 10.48 -10.51
C PRO A 100 16.88 11.85 -10.10
N LYS A 101 16.12 12.93 -10.33
CA LYS A 101 16.51 14.29 -9.96
C LYS A 101 16.61 14.45 -8.44
N TRP A 102 15.71 13.81 -7.70
CA TRP A 102 15.73 13.83 -6.25
C TRP A 102 16.92 13.02 -5.70
N ALA A 103 17.12 11.80 -6.18
CA ALA A 103 18.18 10.90 -5.73
C ALA A 103 19.58 11.48 -5.97
N ALA A 104 19.80 12.16 -7.11
CA ALA A 104 21.06 12.85 -7.39
C ALA A 104 21.39 13.94 -6.36
N LYS A 105 20.36 14.60 -5.81
CA LYS A 105 20.53 15.64 -4.78
C LYS A 105 20.55 15.08 -3.35
N HIS A 106 20.07 13.86 -3.15
CA HIS A 106 19.91 13.22 -1.85
C HIS A 106 20.48 11.79 -1.88
N PRO A 107 21.79 11.61 -2.09
CA PRO A 107 22.40 10.28 -2.29
C PRO A 107 22.27 9.36 -1.06
N LYS A 108 22.02 9.93 0.13
CA LYS A 108 21.79 9.20 1.39
C LYS A 108 20.30 9.13 1.78
N GLY A 109 19.41 9.65 0.95
CA GLY A 109 17.98 9.70 1.24
C GLY A 109 17.30 8.34 1.07
N THR A 110 16.33 8.06 1.93
CA THR A 110 15.50 6.85 1.82
C THR A 110 14.33 7.06 0.86
N TYR A 111 13.68 5.99 0.42
CA TYR A 111 12.46 6.12 -0.40
C TYR A 111 11.32 6.85 0.35
N TYR A 112 11.27 6.79 1.68
CA TYR A 112 10.33 7.60 2.46
C TYR A 112 10.60 9.10 2.32
N ASP A 113 11.88 9.49 2.32
CA ASP A 113 12.29 10.89 2.14
C ASP A 113 11.89 11.39 0.74
N PHE A 114 12.03 10.54 -0.28
CA PHE A 114 11.54 10.82 -1.62
C PHE A 114 10.02 11.05 -1.64
N LEU A 115 9.23 10.15 -1.03
CA LEU A 115 7.77 10.28 -1.01
C LEU A 115 7.31 11.54 -0.29
N LYS A 116 8.00 11.93 0.80
CA LYS A 116 7.76 13.18 1.51
C LYS A 116 8.11 14.39 0.64
N HIS A 117 9.28 14.39 0.01
CA HIS A 117 9.72 15.47 -0.87
C HIS A 117 8.80 15.64 -2.09
N ALA A 118 8.34 14.54 -2.68
CA ALA A 118 7.45 14.57 -3.84
C ALA A 118 6.01 14.99 -3.51
N GLY A 119 5.70 15.27 -2.24
CA GLY A 119 4.36 15.63 -1.78
C GLY A 119 3.36 14.47 -1.84
N TYR A 120 3.85 13.24 -1.99
CA TYR A 120 3.01 12.05 -2.03
C TYR A 120 2.48 11.72 -0.63
N ALA A 121 3.37 11.79 0.36
CA ALA A 121 3.07 11.46 1.75
C ALA A 121 3.73 12.47 2.68
N THR A 122 3.00 13.52 3.04
CA THR A 122 3.55 14.65 3.81
C THR A 122 3.43 14.50 5.32
N GLY A 123 2.55 13.61 5.81
CA GLY A 123 2.27 13.43 7.23
C GLY A 123 3.02 12.25 7.85
N ASP A 124 3.58 12.44 9.05
CA ASP A 124 4.28 11.39 9.81
C ASP A 124 3.41 10.16 10.10
N LYS A 125 2.09 10.35 10.19
CA LYS A 125 1.11 9.27 10.30
C LYS A 125 1.17 8.33 9.09
N TYR A 126 1.28 8.86 7.87
CA TYR A 126 1.31 8.04 6.65
C TYR A 126 2.54 7.14 6.64
N THR A 127 3.72 7.70 6.89
CA THR A 127 4.97 6.95 6.94
C THR A 127 4.93 5.85 8.00
N ARG A 128 4.38 6.14 9.19
CA ARG A 128 4.21 5.16 10.27
C ARG A 128 3.28 4.01 9.87
N GLU A 129 2.21 4.28 9.15
CA GLU A 129 1.25 3.26 8.69
C GLU A 129 1.74 2.47 7.48
N LEU A 130 2.57 3.08 6.62
CA LEU A 130 3.14 2.44 5.44
C LEU A 130 4.20 1.41 5.84
N LYS A 131 5.09 1.73 6.79
CA LYS A 131 6.19 0.87 7.22
C LYS A 131 5.80 -0.59 7.49
N PRO A 132 4.79 -0.91 8.34
CA PRO A 132 4.40 -2.30 8.58
C PRO A 132 3.85 -3.01 7.34
N LYS A 133 3.27 -2.28 6.37
CA LYS A 133 2.77 -2.86 5.11
C LYS A 133 3.93 -3.22 4.18
N VAL A 134 4.94 -2.36 4.10
CA VAL A 134 6.17 -2.65 3.34
C VAL A 134 6.88 -3.87 3.89
N GLU A 135 7.02 -3.97 5.22
CA GLU A 135 7.63 -5.14 5.85
C GLU A 135 6.78 -6.41 5.66
N TRP A 136 5.45 -6.29 5.70
CA TRP A 136 4.57 -7.40 5.35
C TRP A 136 4.78 -7.85 3.91
N VAL A 137 4.87 -6.93 2.94
CA VAL A 137 5.11 -7.26 1.53
C VAL A 137 6.42 -8.03 1.37
N LYS A 138 7.53 -7.51 1.92
CA LYS A 138 8.85 -8.16 1.84
C LYS A 138 8.86 -9.58 2.43
N LYS A 139 8.09 -9.80 3.49
CA LYS A 139 8.01 -11.10 4.17
C LYS A 139 7.08 -12.10 3.48
N ASN A 140 6.01 -11.62 2.84
CA ASN A 140 4.90 -12.49 2.43
C ASN A 140 4.75 -12.64 0.93
N LEU A 141 5.17 -11.65 0.13
CA LEU A 141 5.12 -11.73 -1.33
C LEU A 141 6.47 -12.18 -1.85
N ILE A 142 6.44 -13.04 -2.87
CA ILE A 142 7.63 -13.64 -3.46
C ILE A 142 8.37 -12.52 -4.20
N LEU A 143 9.58 -12.23 -3.69
CA LEU A 143 10.52 -11.27 -4.28
C LEU A 143 10.99 -11.76 -5.64
#